data_AF-A0A957X5K3-F1
#
_entry.id   AF-A0A957X5K3-F1
#
_cell.length_a   1.000
_cell.length_b   1.000
_cell.length_c   1.000
_cell.angle_alpha   90.00
_cell.angle_beta   90.00
_cell.angle_gamma   90.00
#
_symmetry.space_group_name_H-M   'P 1'
#
loop_
_entity.id
_entity.type
_entity.pdbx_description
1 polymer ?
#
loop_
_entity_poly.entity_id
_entity_poly.type
_entity_poly.pdbx_seq_one_letter_code
_entity_poly.pdbx_strand_id
1 'polypeptide(L)'
;MMTLSAAPDTLTQLVDTVLASPKYPAIAPELVQFIGQQELAKRNNQKAAVKATKNKLHQITGAYWQGAPTYAEWLTLLQSAGAADHSPDQRLLHTACRTLLAHHASTRERLPILREFYLTLFAGLPPIGSVLDLACGLNPLTLPWMGLAADTRYYACDVNNEQMVFLQQALPL
;
A
#
# COMPACT_ATOMS: atom_id res chain seq x y z
N MET A 1 -18.46 24.45 37.46
CA MET A 1 -18.58 24.83 36.04
C MET A 1 -18.58 23.54 35.23
N MET A 2 -19.74 23.14 34.70
CA MET A 2 -19.91 21.90 33.93
C MET A 2 -19.13 22.00 32.62
N THR A 3 -18.25 21.03 32.37
CA THR A 3 -17.63 20.81 31.06
C THR A 3 -18.70 20.28 30.10
N LEU A 4 -19.21 21.14 29.24
CA LEU A 4 -20.00 20.74 28.08
C LEU A 4 -19.08 19.97 27.12
N SER A 5 -19.14 18.64 27.19
CA SER A 5 -18.64 17.77 26.12
C SER A 5 -19.47 18.09 24.87
N ALA A 6 -18.90 18.84 23.93
CA ALA A 6 -19.55 19.11 22.66
C ALA A 6 -19.75 17.77 21.93
N ALA A 7 -20.97 17.49 21.49
CA ALA A 7 -21.24 16.28 20.71
C ALA A 7 -20.29 16.24 19.51
N PRO A 8 -19.61 15.11 19.24
CA PRO A 8 -18.67 15.03 18.14
C PRO A 8 -19.37 15.36 16.81
N ASP A 9 -18.72 16.15 15.96
CA ASP A 9 -19.22 16.48 14.62
C ASP A 9 -19.59 15.19 13.86
N THR A 10 -20.61 15.27 13.01
CA THR A 10 -21.15 14.12 12.25
C THR A 10 -20.06 13.47 11.39
N LEU A 11 -19.11 14.27 10.89
CA LEU A 11 -17.94 13.78 10.16
C LEU A 11 -16.99 12.99 11.07
N THR A 12 -16.65 13.53 12.24
CA THR A 12 -15.80 12.83 13.23
C THR A 12 -16.39 11.46 13.60
N GLN A 13 -17.67 11.42 13.92
CA GLN A 13 -18.36 10.16 14.24
C GLN A 13 -18.34 9.16 13.08
N LEU A 14 -18.46 9.63 11.82
CA LEU A 14 -18.36 8.78 10.64
C LEU A 14 -16.95 8.21 10.53
N VAL A 15 -15.91 9.04 10.67
CA VAL A 15 -14.50 8.62 10.60
C VAL A 15 -14.22 7.56 11.67
N ASP A 16 -14.61 7.81 12.92
CA ASP A 16 -14.45 6.87 14.04
C ASP A 16 -15.15 5.54 13.75
N THR A 17 -16.39 5.59 13.23
CA THR A 17 -17.17 4.40 12.87
C THR A 17 -16.54 3.59 11.72
N VAL A 18 -15.81 4.25 10.83
CA VAL A 18 -15.10 3.59 9.72
C VAL A 18 -13.80 2.96 10.22
N LEU A 19 -12.97 3.72 10.95
CA LEU A 19 -11.68 3.25 11.47
C LEU A 19 -11.83 2.17 12.53
N ALA A 20 -12.90 2.19 13.34
CA ALA A 20 -13.19 1.13 14.31
C ALA A 20 -13.66 -0.19 13.65
N SER A 21 -13.91 -0.21 12.34
CA SER A 21 -14.33 -1.44 11.66
C SER A 21 -13.12 -2.30 11.25
N PRO A 22 -13.22 -3.64 11.30
CA PRO A 22 -12.05 -4.53 11.18
C PRO A 22 -11.21 -4.36 9.91
N LYS A 23 -11.78 -3.81 8.83
CA LYS A 23 -11.11 -3.72 7.52
C LYS A 23 -10.31 -2.43 7.30
N TYR A 24 -10.59 -1.37 8.05
CA TYR A 24 -10.03 -0.04 7.78
C TYR A 24 -9.24 0.62 8.93
N PRO A 25 -8.83 -0.06 10.03
CA PRO A 25 -8.12 0.62 11.11
C PRO A 25 -6.76 1.17 10.64
N ALA A 26 -6.14 0.52 9.65
CA ALA A 26 -4.85 0.91 9.10
C ALA A 26 -4.94 1.96 7.97
N ILE A 27 -6.13 2.38 7.55
CA ILE A 27 -6.26 3.38 6.47
C ILE A 27 -6.02 4.78 7.03
N ALA A 28 -5.30 5.61 6.28
CA ALA A 28 -5.06 7.02 6.59
C ALA A 28 -6.38 7.76 6.95
N PRO A 29 -6.51 8.31 8.16
CA PRO A 29 -7.72 9.01 8.60
C PRO A 29 -8.14 10.14 7.66
N GLU A 30 -7.18 10.82 7.04
CA GLU A 30 -7.39 11.92 6.10
C GLU A 30 -8.15 11.46 4.85
N LEU A 31 -7.87 10.26 4.35
CA LEU A 31 -8.61 9.67 3.23
C LEU A 31 -10.05 9.34 3.64
N VAL A 32 -10.23 8.79 4.84
CA VAL A 32 -11.57 8.48 5.38
C VAL A 32 -12.38 9.75 5.55
N GLN A 33 -11.77 10.82 6.08
CA GLN A 33 -12.39 12.13 6.23
C GLN A 33 -12.77 12.72 4.87
N PHE A 34 -11.86 12.70 3.89
CA PHE A 34 -12.09 13.23 2.56
C PHE A 34 -13.27 12.55 1.84
N ILE A 35 -13.36 11.22 1.91
CA ILE A 35 -14.47 10.46 1.32
C ILE A 35 -15.75 10.65 2.15
N GLY A 36 -15.63 10.58 3.47
CA GLY A 36 -16.74 10.71 4.40
C GLY A 36 -17.48 12.05 4.26
N GLN A 37 -16.74 13.14 4.10
CA GLN A 37 -17.30 14.47 3.86
C GLN A 37 -18.12 14.51 2.56
N GLN A 38 -17.59 13.95 1.47
CA GLN A 38 -18.30 13.87 0.20
C GLN A 38 -19.57 13.01 0.28
N GLU A 39 -19.52 11.90 1.01
CA GLU A 39 -20.69 11.04 1.15
C GLU A 39 -21.74 11.63 2.10
N LEU A 40 -21.35 12.33 3.17
CA LEU A 40 -22.30 13.07 4.00
C LEU A 40 -23.08 14.13 3.21
N ALA A 41 -22.44 14.80 2.25
CA ALA A 41 -23.12 15.75 1.38
C ALA A 41 -24.12 15.11 0.39
N LYS A 42 -23.96 13.82 0.07
CA LYS A 42 -24.79 13.10 -0.92
C LYS A 42 -25.88 12.22 -0.31
N ARG A 43 -25.77 11.85 0.97
CA ARG A 43 -26.63 10.83 1.60
C ARG A 43 -27.58 11.45 2.61
N ASN A 44 -28.76 10.84 2.71
CA ASN A 44 -29.84 11.34 3.58
C ASN A 44 -29.63 11.06 5.07
N ASN A 45 -28.64 10.24 5.44
CA ASN A 45 -28.30 9.96 6.84
C ASN A 45 -26.87 9.40 6.98
N GLN A 46 -26.35 9.48 8.21
CA GLN A 46 -25.00 9.05 8.57
C GLN A 46 -24.75 7.56 8.29
N LYS A 47 -25.72 6.68 8.55
CA LYS A 47 -25.59 5.24 8.29
C LYS A 47 -25.35 4.95 6.80
N ALA A 48 -26.07 5.65 5.92
CA ALA A 48 -25.87 5.54 4.47
C ALA A 48 -24.51 6.12 4.04
N ALA A 49 -24.07 7.24 4.63
CA ALA A 49 -22.75 7.82 4.37
C ALA A 49 -21.60 6.90 4.81
N VAL A 50 -21.68 6.29 6.00
CA VAL A 50 -20.72 5.30 6.48
C VAL A 50 -20.65 4.11 5.51
N LYS A 51 -21.79 3.56 5.10
CA LYS A 51 -21.82 2.44 4.14
C LYS A 51 -21.18 2.82 2.81
N ALA A 52 -21.51 3.99 2.27
CA ALA A 52 -20.95 4.45 1.01
C ALA A 52 -19.44 4.72 1.11
N THR A 53 -18.98 5.29 2.23
CA THR A 53 -17.55 5.51 2.52
C THR A 53 -16.80 4.19 2.55
N LYS A 54 -17.29 3.20 3.31
CA LYS A 54 -16.70 1.84 3.36
C LYS A 54 -16.67 1.18 1.99
N ASN A 55 -17.73 1.31 1.19
CA ASN A 55 -17.76 0.77 -0.16
C ASN A 55 -16.71 1.43 -1.07
N LYS A 56 -16.56 2.76 -0.98
CA LYS A 56 -15.56 3.48 -1.78
C LYS A 56 -14.14 3.12 -1.36
N LEU A 57 -13.87 3.02 -0.05
CA LEU A 57 -12.59 2.54 0.47
C LEU A 57 -12.28 1.13 -0.06
N HIS A 58 -13.23 0.21 0.01
CA HIS A 58 -13.03 -1.13 -0.54
C HIS A 58 -12.65 -1.11 -2.03
N GLN A 59 -13.32 -0.28 -2.85
CA GLN A 59 -13.02 -0.18 -4.28
C GLN A 59 -11.62 0.35 -4.58
N ILE A 60 -11.12 1.30 -3.78
CA ILE A 60 -9.85 1.98 -4.05
C ILE A 60 -8.66 1.38 -3.29
N THR A 61 -8.90 0.53 -2.28
CA THR A 61 -7.84 -0.15 -1.51
C THR A 61 -8.04 -1.66 -1.48
N GLY A 62 -9.10 -2.13 -0.80
CA GLY A 62 -9.28 -3.54 -0.49
C GLY A 62 -9.49 -4.46 -1.70
N ALA A 63 -10.01 -3.94 -2.82
CA ALA A 63 -10.34 -4.72 -4.02
C ALA A 63 -9.10 -5.29 -4.73
N TYR A 64 -7.91 -4.75 -4.45
CA TYR A 64 -6.67 -5.22 -5.07
C TYR A 64 -6.05 -6.43 -4.38
N TRP A 65 -6.47 -6.78 -3.16
CA TRP A 65 -5.82 -7.83 -2.37
C TRP A 65 -6.38 -9.23 -2.64
N GLN A 66 -5.48 -10.21 -2.72
CA GLN A 66 -5.77 -11.63 -2.77
C GLN A 66 -5.59 -12.25 -1.38
N GLY A 67 -6.68 -12.35 -0.63
CA GLY A 67 -6.61 -12.77 0.78
C GLY A 67 -6.08 -11.65 1.68
N ALA A 68 -5.96 -11.96 2.97
CA ALA A 68 -5.39 -11.03 3.94
C ALA A 68 -3.85 -11.09 3.89
N PRO A 69 -3.15 -9.94 3.89
CA PRO A 69 -1.70 -9.94 3.97
C PRO A 69 -1.22 -10.46 5.33
N THR A 70 -0.17 -11.27 5.33
CA THR A 70 0.51 -11.75 6.54
C THR A 70 1.90 -11.12 6.64
N TYR A 71 1.93 -9.80 6.89
CA TYR A 71 3.15 -8.99 6.77
C TYR A 71 4.35 -9.51 7.57
N ALA A 72 4.15 -10.07 8.76
CA ALA A 72 5.24 -10.63 9.56
C ALA A 72 5.89 -11.87 8.91
N GLU A 73 5.06 -12.75 8.32
CA GLU A 73 5.53 -13.94 7.58
C GLU A 73 6.23 -13.52 6.29
N TRP A 74 5.66 -12.54 5.60
CA TRP A 74 6.22 -11.97 4.36
C TRP A 74 7.58 -11.34 4.59
N LEU A 75 7.73 -10.59 5.68
CA LEU A 75 9.01 -9.99 6.07
C LEU A 75 10.05 -11.08 6.37
N THR A 76 9.67 -12.10 7.13
CA THR A 76 10.54 -13.25 7.42
C THR A 76 11.00 -13.95 6.16
N LEU A 77 10.08 -14.16 5.20
CA LEU A 77 10.39 -14.77 3.91
C LEU A 77 11.38 -13.94 3.11
N LEU A 78 11.16 -12.62 2.99
CA LEU A 78 12.04 -11.71 2.25
C LEU A 78 13.44 -11.67 2.87
N GLN A 79 13.55 -11.52 4.18
CA GLN A 79 14.82 -11.48 4.90
C GLN A 79 15.59 -12.80 4.78
N SER A 80 14.89 -13.93 4.93
CA SER A 80 15.52 -15.25 4.78
C SER A 80 16.00 -15.49 3.36
N ALA A 81 15.22 -15.07 2.36
CA ALA A 81 15.59 -15.17 0.96
C ALA A 81 16.81 -14.30 0.64
N GLY A 82 16.82 -13.03 1.06
CA GLY A 82 17.94 -12.11 0.85
C GLY A 82 19.24 -12.58 1.52
N ALA A 83 19.16 -13.06 2.77
CA ALA A 83 20.35 -13.52 3.50
C ALA A 83 20.96 -14.81 2.92
N ALA A 84 20.12 -15.71 2.38
CA ALA A 84 20.57 -16.97 1.78
C ALA A 84 21.03 -16.81 0.32
N ASP A 85 20.80 -15.64 -0.29
CA ASP A 85 21.06 -15.43 -1.72
C ASP A 85 22.51 -15.02 -1.99
N HIS A 86 23.36 -16.03 -2.19
CA HIS A 86 24.74 -15.83 -2.62
C HIS A 86 24.87 -15.78 -4.15
N SER A 87 23.75 -15.84 -4.88
CA SER A 87 23.77 -15.86 -6.34
C SER A 87 23.92 -14.44 -6.90
N PRO A 88 24.76 -14.21 -7.93
CA PRO A 88 24.88 -12.89 -8.57
C PRO A 88 23.56 -12.37 -9.15
N ASP A 89 22.61 -13.26 -9.43
CA ASP A 89 21.30 -13.00 -10.02
C ASP A 89 20.15 -12.96 -9.01
N GLN A 90 20.43 -13.03 -7.70
CA GLN A 90 19.44 -12.88 -6.62
C GLN A 90 18.18 -13.76 -6.78
N ARG A 91 18.35 -15.04 -7.17
CA ARG A 91 17.21 -15.93 -7.51
C ARG A 91 16.22 -16.17 -6.37
N LEU A 92 16.70 -16.33 -5.14
CA LEU A 92 15.84 -16.59 -3.98
C LEU A 92 15.03 -15.33 -3.65
N LEU A 93 15.70 -14.17 -3.63
CA LEU A 93 15.04 -12.90 -3.37
C LEU A 93 14.00 -12.58 -4.46
N HIS A 94 14.35 -12.78 -5.74
CA HIS A 94 13.41 -12.64 -6.85
C HIS A 94 12.18 -13.55 -6.68
N THR A 95 12.38 -14.81 -6.26
CA THR A 95 11.28 -15.76 -6.06
C THR A 95 10.37 -15.33 -4.92
N ALA A 96 10.94 -14.89 -3.80
CA ALA A 96 10.18 -14.35 -2.67
C ALA A 96 9.37 -13.11 -3.07
N CYS A 97 10.00 -12.14 -3.73
CA CYS A 97 9.33 -10.93 -4.21
C CYS A 97 8.18 -11.26 -5.17
N ARG A 98 8.40 -12.16 -6.15
CA ARG A 98 7.34 -12.57 -7.10
C ARG A 98 6.15 -13.23 -6.40
N THR A 99 6.40 -14.03 -5.37
CA THR A 99 5.34 -14.64 -4.57
C THR A 99 4.46 -13.57 -3.93
N LEU A 100 5.07 -12.58 -3.28
CA LEU A 100 4.34 -11.49 -2.61
C LEU A 100 3.62 -10.57 -3.60
N LEU A 101 4.29 -10.19 -4.70
CA LEU A 101 3.70 -9.37 -5.76
C LEU A 101 2.42 -10.00 -6.36
N ALA A 102 2.29 -11.33 -6.33
CA ALA A 102 1.09 -12.01 -6.81
C ALA A 102 -0.15 -11.80 -5.91
N HIS A 103 0.05 -11.41 -4.64
CA HIS A 103 -1.05 -11.15 -3.70
C HIS A 103 -1.77 -9.82 -3.93
N HIS A 104 -1.27 -8.96 -4.82
CA HIS A 104 -1.89 -7.70 -5.15
C HIS A 104 -2.16 -7.64 -6.66
N ALA A 105 -3.42 -7.39 -7.05
CA ALA A 105 -3.87 -7.51 -8.44
C ALA A 105 -3.04 -6.65 -9.40
N SER A 106 -2.76 -5.39 -9.03
CA SER A 106 -2.01 -4.44 -9.88
C SER A 106 -0.54 -4.84 -10.10
N THR A 107 0.10 -5.49 -9.13
CA THR A 107 1.48 -5.97 -9.28
C THR A 107 1.51 -7.32 -9.98
N ARG A 108 0.52 -8.18 -9.69
CA ARG A 108 0.37 -9.47 -10.35
C ARG A 108 0.18 -9.33 -11.85
N GLU A 109 -0.65 -8.38 -12.30
CA GLU A 109 -0.85 -8.09 -13.72
C GLU A 109 0.46 -7.75 -14.45
N ARG A 110 1.43 -7.17 -13.73
CA ARG A 110 2.75 -6.78 -14.27
C ARG A 110 3.80 -7.90 -14.18
N LEU A 111 3.60 -8.93 -13.37
CA LEU A 111 4.56 -10.03 -13.19
C LEU A 111 5.05 -10.70 -14.48
N PRO A 112 4.22 -10.89 -15.53
CA PRO A 112 4.67 -11.53 -16.79
C PRO A 112 5.65 -10.68 -17.59
N ILE A 113 5.67 -9.36 -17.38
CA ILE A 113 6.44 -8.39 -18.18
C ILE A 113 7.40 -7.56 -17.32
N LEU A 114 7.64 -7.96 -16.07
CA LEU A 114 8.26 -7.08 -15.07
C LEU A 114 9.67 -6.61 -15.48
N ARG A 115 10.45 -7.49 -16.09
CA ARG A 115 11.80 -7.18 -16.57
C ARG A 115 11.76 -6.21 -17.74
N GLU A 116 10.98 -6.54 -18.77
CA GLU A 116 10.83 -5.73 -19.97
C GLU A 116 10.22 -4.36 -19.65
N PHE A 117 9.30 -4.31 -18.68
CA PHE A 117 8.65 -3.09 -18.21
C PHE A 117 9.68 -2.10 -17.67
N TYR A 118 10.53 -2.49 -16.72
CA TYR A 118 11.51 -1.57 -16.14
C TYR A 118 12.66 -1.24 -17.10
N LEU A 119 13.11 -2.21 -17.89
CA LEU A 119 14.11 -1.95 -18.94
C LEU A 119 13.61 -0.89 -19.93
N THR A 120 12.35 -1.01 -20.38
CA THR A 120 11.74 -0.05 -21.32
C THR A 120 11.48 1.29 -20.65
N LEU A 121 10.96 1.29 -19.42
CA LEU A 121 10.64 2.50 -18.67
C LEU A 121 11.88 3.38 -18.45
N PHE A 122 13.02 2.77 -18.12
CA PHE A 122 14.23 3.50 -17.76
C PHE A 122 15.18 3.75 -18.94
N ALA A 123 15.04 3.05 -20.07
CA ALA A 123 15.93 3.23 -21.23
C ALA A 123 16.05 4.68 -21.73
N GLY A 124 14.97 5.47 -21.60
CA GLY A 124 14.94 6.87 -22.04
C GLY A 124 15.23 7.89 -20.95
N LEU A 125 15.49 7.48 -19.71
CA LEU A 125 15.69 8.39 -18.59
C LEU A 125 17.18 8.66 -18.33
N PRO A 126 17.54 9.87 -17.86
CA PRO A 126 18.88 10.11 -17.32
C PRO A 126 19.11 9.24 -16.06
N PRO A 127 20.35 9.16 -15.55
CA PRO A 127 20.63 8.49 -14.29
C PRO A 127 19.66 8.91 -13.18
N ILE A 128 18.98 7.93 -12.60
CA ILE A 128 17.89 8.15 -11.65
C ILE A 128 18.48 8.28 -10.24
N GLY A 129 18.52 9.48 -9.69
CA GLY A 129 18.96 9.70 -8.30
C GLY A 129 17.86 9.46 -7.25
N SER A 130 16.59 9.44 -7.67
CA SER A 130 15.46 9.13 -6.80
C SER A 130 14.20 8.71 -7.56
N VAL A 131 13.40 7.85 -6.94
CA VAL A 131 12.07 7.44 -7.41
C VAL A 131 11.03 7.82 -6.37
N LEU A 132 9.93 8.45 -6.80
CA LEU A 132 8.73 8.66 -5.98
C LEU A 132 7.61 7.79 -6.54
N ASP A 133 7.14 6.84 -5.75
CA ASP A 133 6.12 5.87 -6.10
C ASP A 133 4.85 6.14 -5.29
N LEU A 134 3.82 6.67 -5.96
CA LEU A 134 2.55 7.09 -5.36
C LEU A 134 1.47 6.03 -5.61
N ALA A 135 0.67 5.73 -4.59
CA ALA A 135 -0.24 4.59 -4.60
C ALA A 135 0.51 3.29 -4.96
N CYS A 136 1.64 3.11 -4.27
CA CYS A 136 2.67 2.15 -4.67
C CYS A 136 2.20 0.69 -4.59
N GLY A 137 1.18 0.35 -3.82
CA GLY A 137 0.79 -1.04 -3.63
C GLY A 137 1.98 -1.88 -3.13
N LEU A 138 2.19 -3.06 -3.75
CA LEU A 138 3.39 -3.86 -3.51
C LEU A 138 4.54 -3.56 -4.50
N ASN A 139 4.43 -2.50 -5.30
CA ASN A 139 5.43 -2.15 -6.31
C ASN A 139 6.85 -1.96 -5.78
N PRO A 140 7.10 -1.48 -4.54
CA PRO A 140 8.47 -1.37 -4.05
C PRO A 140 9.20 -2.72 -3.96
N LEU A 141 8.48 -3.84 -3.89
CA LEU A 141 9.08 -5.18 -3.97
C LEU A 141 9.63 -5.53 -5.36
N THR A 142 9.47 -4.65 -6.35
CA THR A 142 10.00 -4.81 -7.70
C THR A 142 11.38 -4.18 -7.89
N LEU A 143 11.96 -3.56 -6.85
CA LEU A 143 13.31 -2.98 -6.87
C LEU A 143 14.39 -3.88 -7.50
N PRO A 144 14.43 -5.21 -7.25
CA PRO A 144 15.44 -6.07 -7.88
C PRO A 144 15.42 -6.08 -9.42
N TRP A 145 14.29 -5.73 -10.05
CA TRP A 145 14.15 -5.64 -11.50
C TRP A 145 14.43 -4.24 -12.07
N MET A 146 14.61 -3.24 -11.21
CA MET A 146 14.72 -1.84 -11.62
C MET A 146 16.14 -1.46 -12.08
N GLY A 147 17.19 -2.17 -11.62
CA GLY A 147 18.57 -1.85 -12.00
C GLY A 147 19.03 -0.46 -11.56
N LEU A 148 18.44 0.09 -10.49
CA LEU A 148 18.80 1.40 -9.96
C LEU A 148 20.21 1.38 -9.36
N ALA A 149 20.88 2.53 -9.38
CA ALA A 149 22.15 2.70 -8.69
C ALA A 149 21.97 2.52 -7.17
N ALA A 150 22.99 2.01 -6.49
CA ALA A 150 22.91 1.69 -5.05
C ALA A 150 22.61 2.90 -4.15
N ASP A 151 22.91 4.12 -4.62
CA ASP A 151 22.64 5.39 -3.94
C ASP A 151 21.28 6.02 -4.33
N THR A 152 20.49 5.34 -5.17
CA THR A 152 19.15 5.80 -5.57
C THR A 152 18.21 5.78 -4.36
N ARG A 153 17.54 6.91 -4.10
CA ARG A 153 16.54 6.99 -3.03
C ARG A 153 15.16 6.58 -3.53
N TYR A 154 14.51 5.65 -2.86
CA TYR A 154 13.15 5.21 -3.20
C TYR A 154 12.15 5.70 -2.15
N TYR A 155 11.16 6.49 -2.57
CA TYR A 155 10.08 6.99 -1.72
C TYR A 155 8.78 6.30 -2.11
N ALA A 156 8.27 5.43 -1.24
CA ALA A 156 7.01 4.74 -1.44
C ALA A 156 5.90 5.41 -0.61
N CYS A 157 4.74 5.62 -1.21
CA CYS A 157 3.58 6.18 -0.53
C CYS A 157 2.29 5.46 -0.93
N ASP A 158 1.53 5.02 0.07
CA ASP A 158 0.18 4.48 -0.08
C ASP A 158 -0.65 4.81 1.17
N VAL A 159 -1.95 4.55 1.12
CA VAL A 159 -2.93 5.00 2.11
C VAL A 159 -3.14 4.00 3.26
N ASN A 160 -2.47 2.85 3.24
CA ASN A 160 -2.53 1.84 4.29
C ASN A 160 -1.23 1.85 5.12
N ASN A 161 -1.33 2.25 6.39
CA ASN A 161 -0.19 2.41 7.29
C ASN A 161 0.51 1.09 7.61
N GLU A 162 -0.23 -0.02 7.79
CA GLU A 162 0.40 -1.33 8.05
C GLU A 162 1.21 -1.82 6.84
N GLN A 163 0.68 -1.60 5.63
CA GLN A 163 1.41 -1.86 4.39
C GLN A 163 2.68 -1.01 4.31
N MET A 164 2.61 0.28 4.67
CA MET A 164 3.77 1.16 4.65
C MET A 164 4.81 0.77 5.70
N VAL A 165 4.40 0.36 6.90
CA VAL A 165 5.30 -0.19 7.92
C VAL A 165 6.00 -1.45 7.41
N PHE A 166 5.25 -2.35 6.79
CA PHE A 166 5.81 -3.55 6.16
C PHE A 166 6.85 -3.19 5.08
N LEU A 167 6.51 -2.32 4.13
CA LEU A 167 7.43 -1.93 3.06
C LEU A 167 8.66 -1.20 3.61
N GLN A 168 8.50 -0.35 4.62
CA GLN A 168 9.63 0.34 5.26
C GLN A 168 10.63 -0.63 5.92
N GLN A 169 10.13 -1.74 6.49
CA GLN A 169 10.98 -2.80 7.08
C GLN A 169 11.54 -3.75 6.04
N ALA A 170 10.80 -3.96 4.96
CA ALA A 170 11.23 -4.80 3.86
C ALA A 170 12.37 -4.12 3.10
N LEU A 171 12.24 -2.84 2.74
CA LEU A 171 13.21 -2.13 1.91
C LEU A 171 14.56 -1.85 2.60
N PRO A 172 15.69 -1.89 1.86
CA PRO A 172 15.82 -2.09 0.41
C PRO A 172 15.70 -3.56 -0.06
N LEU A 173 15.26 -4.46 0.83
CA LEU A 173 15.18 -5.93 0.78
C LEU A 173 16.50 -6.65 1.09
#